data_AF-A0A1V0RJ51-F1
#
_entry.id   AF-A0A1V0RJ51-F1
#
_cell.length_a   1.000
_cell.length_b   1.000
_cell.length_c   1.000
_cell.angle_alpha   90.00
_cell.angle_beta   90.00
_cell.angle_gamma   90.00
#
_symmetry.space_group_name_H-M   'P 1'
#
loop_
_entity.id
_entity.type
_entity.pdbx_description
1 polymer ?
#
loop_
_entity_poly.entity_id
_entity_poly.type
_entity_poly.pdbx_seq_one_letter_code
_entity_poly.pdbx_strand_id
1 'polypeptide(L)'
;MKIATFNINGIKARIDALPAWLDEASPDVVLLQEIKSVDDGFPREIFEERGYNVETHGQKGFNGVAILSKRPLEDVTRGLPGDDTDEQARWIEATVVGDHRALRLCGLYLPNGNPAPGPKYDYKLAWMDRLHARARDLLASEEPVLMGGDYNIIPQDEDAARPDAWREDALARPESRAAFRRILNLGFTEAFRAQVQGPGHYTFWDYQAGAWNKNDGIRIDHFLLSPQAADLMTDCGIDKDIRGRDKPSDHVPLWVELNA
;
A
#
# COMPACT_ATOMS: atom_id res chain seq x y z
N MET A 1 14.37 -5.43 9.84
CA MET A 1 14.08 -4.96 8.47
C MET A 1 12.92 -3.96 8.51
N LYS A 2 13.12 -2.72 8.04
CA LYS A 2 12.09 -1.68 7.94
C LYS A 2 11.46 -1.68 6.55
N ILE A 3 10.14 -1.86 6.49
CA ILE A 3 9.38 -1.98 5.24
C ILE A 3 8.32 -0.89 5.22
N ALA A 4 8.27 -0.10 4.16
CA ALA A 4 7.32 1.00 4.00
C ALA A 4 6.39 0.79 2.81
N THR A 5 5.18 1.33 2.89
CA THR A 5 4.27 1.50 1.75
C THR A 5 3.97 2.97 1.56
N PHE A 6 3.96 3.44 0.32
CA PHE A 6 3.73 4.84 0.01
C PHE A 6 3.10 5.05 -1.37
N ASN A 7 1.86 5.55 -1.39
CA ASN A 7 1.26 6.08 -2.60
C ASN A 7 1.88 7.45 -2.92
N ILE A 8 2.63 7.52 -4.02
CA ILE A 8 3.40 8.72 -4.38
C ILE A 8 2.66 9.64 -5.35
N ASN A 9 1.48 9.24 -5.83
CA ASN A 9 0.67 10.06 -6.74
C ASN A 9 1.50 10.62 -7.94
N GLY A 10 2.30 9.76 -8.54
CA GLY A 10 3.09 10.01 -9.74
C GLY A 10 4.56 10.33 -9.47
N ILE A 11 5.45 9.45 -9.96
CA ILE A 11 6.89 9.58 -9.72
C ILE A 11 7.48 10.88 -10.25
N LYS A 12 7.01 11.35 -11.42
CA LYS A 12 7.51 12.60 -12.04
C LYS A 12 7.27 13.82 -11.15
N ALA A 13 6.15 13.85 -10.44
CA ALA A 13 5.81 14.96 -9.54
C ALA A 13 6.49 14.84 -8.17
N ARG A 14 7.07 13.68 -7.84
CA ARG A 14 7.77 13.38 -6.60
C ARG A 14 9.25 13.01 -6.80
N ILE A 15 9.81 13.41 -7.94
CA ILE A 15 11.18 13.03 -8.33
C ILE A 15 12.23 13.48 -7.30
N ASP A 16 11.99 14.60 -6.62
CA ASP A 16 12.87 15.11 -5.56
C ASP A 16 12.38 14.70 -4.16
N ALA A 17 11.06 14.74 -3.93
CA ALA A 17 10.47 14.51 -2.61
C ALA A 17 10.60 13.06 -2.13
N LEU A 18 10.44 12.08 -3.03
CA LEU A 18 10.57 10.66 -2.67
C LEU A 18 12.03 10.32 -2.29
N PRO A 19 13.06 10.64 -3.10
CA PRO A 19 14.44 10.42 -2.70
C PRO A 19 14.84 11.13 -1.41
N ALA A 20 14.38 12.36 -1.18
CA ALA A 20 14.65 13.06 0.08
C ALA A 20 14.10 12.30 1.31
N TRP A 21 12.88 11.75 1.21
CA TRP A 21 12.36 10.87 2.27
C TRP A 21 13.13 9.56 2.39
N LEU A 22 13.52 8.93 1.27
CA LEU A 22 14.33 7.70 1.28
C LEU A 22 15.69 7.92 1.97
N ASP A 23 16.32 9.08 1.78
CA ASP A 23 17.60 9.42 2.37
C ASP A 23 17.48 9.62 3.90
N GLU A 24 16.35 10.15 4.38
CA GLU A 24 16.08 10.34 5.81
C GLU A 24 15.59 9.08 6.52
N ALA A 25 14.54 8.44 5.97
CA ALA A 25 13.86 7.31 6.61
C ALA A 25 14.61 5.98 6.39
N SER A 26 15.41 5.90 5.33
CA SER A 26 16.28 4.78 4.97
C SER A 26 15.65 3.38 5.09
N PRO A 27 14.40 3.16 4.63
CA PRO A 27 13.77 1.83 4.70
C PRO A 27 14.59 0.77 3.95
N ASP A 28 14.48 -0.49 4.36
CA ASP A 28 15.12 -1.60 3.64
C ASP A 28 14.35 -1.92 2.36
N VAL A 29 13.02 -1.82 2.43
CA VAL A 29 12.08 -2.10 1.33
C VAL A 29 10.99 -1.04 1.29
N VAL A 30 10.58 -0.63 0.08
CA VAL A 30 9.45 0.28 -0.13
C VAL A 30 8.52 -0.27 -1.20
N LEU A 31 7.24 -0.37 -0.87
CA LEU A 31 6.14 -0.67 -1.79
C LEU A 31 5.51 0.65 -2.24
N LEU A 32 5.65 0.99 -3.52
CA LEU A 32 5.13 2.23 -4.07
C LEU A 32 3.83 1.99 -4.83
N GLN A 33 2.89 2.93 -4.72
CA GLN A 33 1.64 2.96 -5.48
C GLN A 33 1.52 4.25 -6.29
N GLU A 34 0.67 4.20 -7.32
CA GLU A 34 0.47 5.30 -8.27
C GLU A 34 1.78 5.86 -8.82
N ILE A 35 2.69 4.99 -9.29
CA ILE A 35 3.92 5.48 -9.92
C ILE A 35 3.62 6.29 -11.20
N LYS A 36 2.46 6.05 -11.84
CA LYS A 36 1.96 6.74 -13.06
C LYS A 36 2.99 6.79 -14.18
N SER A 37 3.77 5.71 -14.28
CA SER A 37 4.81 5.52 -15.27
C SER A 37 4.72 4.13 -15.86
N VAL A 38 5.06 4.02 -17.14
CA VAL A 38 5.40 2.72 -17.75
C VAL A 38 6.77 2.28 -17.24
N ASP A 39 7.06 0.98 -17.32
CA ASP A 39 8.30 0.38 -16.80
C ASP A 39 9.55 1.07 -17.37
N ASP A 40 9.66 1.16 -18.71
CA ASP A 40 10.79 1.81 -19.40
C ASP A 40 10.95 3.31 -19.08
N GLY A 41 9.89 3.95 -18.57
CA GLY A 41 9.88 5.37 -18.23
C GLY A 41 10.12 5.65 -16.76
N PHE A 42 10.20 4.62 -15.91
CA PHE A 42 10.42 4.80 -14.48
C PHE A 42 11.89 5.19 -14.23
N PRO A 43 12.17 6.24 -13.42
CA PRO A 43 13.52 6.73 -13.22
C PRO A 43 14.29 5.83 -12.27
N ARG A 44 14.86 4.72 -12.77
CA ARG A 44 15.53 3.71 -11.93
C ARG A 44 16.83 4.20 -11.32
N GLU A 45 17.64 4.91 -12.11
CA GLU A 45 19.00 5.36 -11.77
C GLU A 45 19.06 6.08 -10.42
N ILE A 46 18.12 6.99 -10.14
CA ILE A 46 18.09 7.76 -8.88
C ILE A 46 17.89 6.88 -7.63
N PHE A 47 17.33 5.68 -7.77
CA PHE A 47 17.14 4.73 -6.67
C PHE A 47 18.29 3.72 -6.63
N GLU A 48 18.77 3.28 -7.79
CA GLU A 48 19.91 2.36 -7.91
C GLU A 48 21.20 3.01 -7.37
N GLU A 49 21.41 4.31 -7.60
CA GLU A 49 22.49 5.10 -6.98
C GLU A 49 22.41 5.14 -5.44
N ARG A 50 21.21 4.95 -4.87
CA ARG A 50 20.96 4.84 -3.42
C ARG A 50 21.04 3.40 -2.91
N GLY A 51 21.43 2.46 -3.77
CA GLY A 51 21.57 1.03 -3.44
C GLY A 51 20.26 0.25 -3.48
N TYR A 52 19.17 0.80 -4.03
CA TYR A 52 17.92 0.06 -4.20
C TYR A 52 17.91 -0.71 -5.53
N ASN A 53 17.56 -1.99 -5.45
CA ASN A 53 17.00 -2.75 -6.54
C ASN A 53 15.58 -2.24 -6.81
N VAL A 54 15.19 -2.17 -8.07
CA VAL A 54 13.92 -1.58 -8.50
C VAL A 54 13.12 -2.59 -9.30
N GLU A 55 11.89 -2.88 -8.91
CA GLU A 55 10.98 -3.68 -9.72
C GLU A 55 9.67 -2.92 -9.89
N THR A 56 9.19 -2.80 -11.13
CA THR A 56 7.98 -2.03 -11.46
C THR A 56 6.97 -2.90 -12.17
N HIS A 57 5.70 -2.60 -11.97
CA HIS A 57 4.61 -2.98 -12.86
C HIS A 57 3.89 -1.68 -13.20
N GLY A 58 4.21 -1.13 -14.36
CA GLY A 58 3.85 0.22 -14.76
C GLY A 58 2.76 0.30 -15.81
N GLN A 59 2.02 1.40 -15.79
CA GLN A 59 1.00 1.75 -16.79
C GLN A 59 1.08 3.26 -17.10
N LYS A 60 0.80 3.63 -18.35
CA LYS A 60 0.84 5.04 -18.76
C LYS A 60 -0.25 5.86 -18.07
N GLY A 61 0.14 6.90 -17.34
CA GLY A 61 -0.73 7.98 -16.85
C GLY A 61 -1.59 7.66 -15.62
N PHE A 62 -1.81 6.38 -15.31
CA PHE A 62 -2.62 5.92 -14.18
C PHE A 62 -1.94 4.73 -13.49
N ASN A 63 -2.36 4.44 -12.25
CA ASN A 63 -1.95 3.25 -11.51
C ASN A 63 -0.43 3.08 -11.42
N GLY A 64 0.02 1.83 -11.47
CA GLY A 64 1.39 1.41 -11.42
C GLY A 64 1.87 1.23 -10.00
N VAL A 65 2.61 0.16 -9.78
CA VAL A 65 3.20 -0.21 -8.49
C VAL A 65 4.68 -0.53 -8.66
N ALA A 66 5.46 -0.35 -7.59
CA ALA A 66 6.88 -0.69 -7.60
C ALA A 66 7.34 -1.24 -6.24
N ILE A 67 8.41 -2.02 -6.26
CA ILE A 67 9.16 -2.45 -5.09
C ILE A 67 10.56 -1.86 -5.23
N LEU A 68 10.98 -1.08 -4.25
CA LEU A 68 12.37 -0.69 -4.04
C LEU A 68 12.94 -1.54 -2.91
N SER A 69 14.11 -2.13 -3.07
CA SER A 69 14.74 -2.92 -2.00
C SER A 69 16.25 -2.78 -1.97
N LYS A 70 16.84 -2.49 -0.81
CA LYS A 70 18.30 -2.50 -0.62
C LYS A 70 18.93 -3.89 -0.77
N ARG A 71 18.08 -4.93 -0.71
CA ARG A 71 18.45 -6.34 -0.91
C ARG A 71 17.93 -6.84 -2.27
N PRO A 72 18.56 -7.86 -2.88
CA PRO A 72 18.06 -8.46 -4.11
C PRO A 72 16.59 -8.90 -3.99
N LEU A 73 15.83 -8.71 -5.08
CA LEU A 73 14.45 -9.15 -5.19
C LEU A 73 14.40 -10.44 -6.04
N GLU A 74 13.77 -11.47 -5.52
CA GLU A 74 13.63 -12.78 -6.14
C GLU A 74 12.15 -13.09 -6.46
N ASP A 75 11.90 -14.05 -7.35
CA ASP A 75 10.55 -14.54 -7.70
C ASP A 75 9.52 -13.42 -7.97
N VAL A 76 9.95 -12.41 -8.73
CA VAL A 76 9.16 -11.22 -9.02
C VAL A 76 7.98 -11.60 -9.93
N THR A 77 6.77 -11.30 -9.48
CA THR A 77 5.53 -11.55 -10.24
C THR A 77 4.67 -10.29 -10.30
N ARG A 78 3.88 -10.16 -11.37
CA ARG A 78 3.10 -8.95 -11.67
C ARG A 78 1.69 -9.32 -12.07
N GLY A 79 0.74 -8.47 -11.72
CA GLY A 79 -0.69 -8.70 -12.00
C GLY A 79 -1.32 -9.62 -10.97
N LEU A 80 -2.54 -9.28 -10.54
CA LEU A 80 -3.27 -10.07 -9.56
C LEU A 80 -3.92 -11.28 -10.26
N PRO A 81 -3.63 -12.53 -9.85
CA PRO A 81 -4.20 -13.71 -10.49
C PRO A 81 -5.74 -13.75 -10.44
N GLY A 82 -6.34 -14.48 -11.38
CA GLY A 82 -7.78 -14.77 -11.40
C GLY A 82 -8.60 -14.01 -12.44
N ASP A 83 -7.98 -13.15 -13.24
CA ASP A 83 -8.58 -12.54 -14.44
C ASP A 83 -7.48 -12.09 -15.40
N ASP A 84 -7.24 -12.88 -16.46
CA ASP A 84 -6.20 -12.61 -17.45
C ASP A 84 -6.55 -11.43 -18.38
N THR A 85 -7.78 -10.91 -18.30
CA THR A 85 -8.21 -9.72 -19.07
C THR A 85 -7.95 -8.40 -18.34
N ASP A 86 -7.54 -8.46 -17.06
CA ASP A 86 -7.26 -7.25 -16.29
C ASP A 86 -5.85 -6.70 -16.59
N GLU A 87 -5.80 -5.67 -17.42
CA GLU A 87 -4.57 -4.99 -17.81
C GLU A 87 -4.11 -3.92 -16.79
N GLN A 88 -4.81 -3.73 -15.66
CA GLN A 88 -4.45 -2.66 -14.72
C GLN A 88 -3.25 -3.02 -13.84
N ALA A 89 -2.20 -2.21 -13.93
CA ALA A 89 -0.98 -2.37 -13.16
C ALA A 89 -1.17 -2.00 -11.68
N ARG A 90 -1.70 -2.94 -10.89
CA ARG A 90 -2.13 -2.73 -9.49
C ARG A 90 -1.53 -3.70 -8.48
N TRP A 91 -0.75 -4.67 -8.94
CA TRP A 91 -0.22 -5.74 -8.11
C TRP A 91 1.18 -6.14 -8.57
N ILE A 92 2.09 -6.27 -7.60
CA ILE A 92 3.45 -6.78 -7.78
C ILE A 92 3.85 -7.55 -6.53
N GLU A 93 4.57 -8.65 -6.69
CA GLU A 93 5.11 -9.42 -5.59
C GLU A 93 6.58 -9.73 -5.83
N ALA A 94 7.34 -9.89 -4.76
CA ALA A 94 8.70 -10.36 -4.80
C ALA A 94 9.06 -11.01 -3.45
N THR A 95 10.10 -11.83 -3.46
CA THR A 95 10.70 -12.39 -2.24
C THR A 95 11.96 -11.59 -1.91
N VAL A 96 12.14 -11.26 -0.64
CA VAL A 96 13.38 -10.65 -0.12
C VAL A 96 13.93 -11.50 1.02
N VAL A 97 15.26 -11.69 1.04
CA VAL A 97 15.94 -12.46 2.09
C VAL A 97 16.40 -11.53 3.21
N GLY A 98 15.77 -11.63 4.37
CA GLY A 98 16.18 -10.95 5.61
C GLY A 98 17.38 -11.60 6.29
N ASP A 99 17.73 -11.13 7.49
CA ASP A 99 18.88 -11.65 8.23
C ASP A 99 18.58 -12.98 8.92
N HIS A 100 17.31 -13.29 9.13
CA HIS A 100 16.81 -14.45 9.87
C HIS A 100 15.79 -15.28 9.08
N ARG A 101 15.06 -14.68 8.14
CA ARG A 101 13.94 -15.26 7.37
C ARG A 101 13.80 -14.59 6.00
N ALA A 102 13.35 -15.36 5.01
CA ALA A 102 12.81 -14.79 3.78
C ALA A 102 11.39 -14.26 4.00
N LEU A 103 11.02 -13.22 3.27
CA LEU A 103 9.73 -12.56 3.31
C LEU A 103 9.14 -12.50 1.90
N ARG A 104 7.88 -12.91 1.74
CA ARG A 104 7.10 -12.62 0.54
C ARG A 104 6.44 -11.25 0.68
N LEU A 105 6.81 -10.35 -0.19
CA LEU A 105 6.30 -8.99 -0.29
C LEU A 105 5.21 -8.93 -1.35
N CYS A 106 4.07 -8.32 -1.05
CA CYS A 106 3.03 -8.03 -2.03
C CYS A 106 2.68 -6.54 -1.96
N GLY A 107 3.00 -5.79 -3.02
CA GLY A 107 2.63 -4.40 -3.20
C GLY A 107 1.32 -4.27 -3.98
N LEU A 108 0.37 -3.48 -3.47
CA LEU A 108 -0.93 -3.31 -4.12
C LEU A 108 -1.42 -1.86 -4.21
N TYR A 109 -2.19 -1.58 -5.25
CA TYR A 109 -2.98 -0.35 -5.41
C TYR A 109 -4.42 -0.70 -5.76
N LEU A 110 -5.26 -0.83 -4.73
CA LEU A 110 -6.64 -1.32 -4.86
C LEU A 110 -7.50 -0.29 -5.60
N PRO A 111 -8.42 -0.71 -6.50
CA PRO A 111 -9.30 0.23 -7.19
C PRO A 111 -10.11 1.13 -6.23
N ASN A 112 -10.05 2.45 -6.43
CA ASN A 112 -10.82 3.41 -5.62
C ASN A 112 -12.34 3.10 -5.59
N GLY A 113 -12.91 2.83 -6.77
CA GLY A 113 -14.28 2.37 -6.94
C GLY A 113 -15.32 3.48 -7.14
N ASN A 114 -14.99 4.76 -6.95
CA ASN A 114 -15.95 5.84 -7.20
C ASN A 114 -16.12 6.18 -8.70
N PRO A 115 -17.32 6.63 -9.12
CA PRO A 115 -18.54 6.75 -8.31
C PRO A 115 -19.14 5.38 -7.97
N ALA A 116 -19.77 5.28 -6.80
CA ALA A 116 -20.45 4.08 -6.32
C ALA A 116 -21.94 4.38 -6.01
N PRO A 117 -22.86 3.45 -6.34
CA PRO A 117 -22.65 2.20 -7.07
C PRO A 117 -22.35 2.44 -8.57
N GLY A 118 -21.83 1.43 -9.27
CA GLY A 118 -21.59 1.47 -10.71
C GLY A 118 -20.41 0.59 -11.15
N PRO A 119 -20.08 0.57 -12.45
CA PRO A 119 -19.10 -0.37 -13.01
C PRO A 119 -17.71 -0.33 -12.36
N LYS A 120 -17.26 0.85 -11.90
CA LYS A 120 -15.99 0.99 -11.18
C LYS A 120 -16.05 0.36 -9.79
N TYR A 121 -17.20 0.44 -9.13
CA TYR A 121 -17.43 -0.19 -7.83
C TYR A 121 -17.56 -1.71 -7.96
N ASP A 122 -18.24 -2.18 -9.01
CA ASP A 122 -18.33 -3.61 -9.33
C ASP A 122 -16.93 -4.19 -9.59
N TYR A 123 -16.10 -3.48 -10.38
CA TYR A 123 -14.70 -3.85 -10.59
C TYR A 123 -13.90 -3.86 -9.27
N LYS A 124 -14.09 -2.88 -8.39
CA LYS A 124 -13.45 -2.87 -7.06
C LYS A 124 -13.77 -4.13 -6.28
N LEU A 125 -15.05 -4.50 -6.16
CA LEU A 125 -15.47 -5.67 -5.41
C LEU A 125 -14.94 -6.97 -6.04
N ALA A 126 -15.01 -7.11 -7.36
CA ALA A 126 -14.45 -8.25 -8.08
C ALA A 126 -12.92 -8.37 -7.91
N TRP A 127 -12.21 -7.24 -7.90
CA TRP A 127 -10.77 -7.20 -7.62
C TRP A 127 -10.48 -7.63 -6.18
N MET A 128 -11.30 -7.22 -5.21
CA MET A 128 -11.16 -7.66 -3.81
C MET A 128 -11.44 -9.15 -3.62
N ASP A 129 -12.34 -9.75 -4.41
CA ASP A 129 -12.56 -11.20 -4.38
C ASP A 129 -11.35 -11.98 -4.91
N ARG A 130 -10.69 -11.48 -5.96
CA ARG A 130 -9.40 -12.02 -6.43
C ARG A 130 -8.29 -11.83 -5.39
N LEU A 131 -8.23 -10.67 -4.73
CA LEU A 131 -7.27 -10.42 -3.65
C LEU A 131 -7.48 -11.41 -2.51
N HIS A 132 -8.74 -11.67 -2.12
CA HIS A 132 -9.06 -12.66 -1.11
C HIS A 132 -8.62 -14.08 -1.51
N ALA A 133 -8.81 -14.47 -2.76
CA ALA A 133 -8.31 -15.76 -3.27
C ALA A 133 -6.78 -15.84 -3.18
N ARG A 134 -6.07 -14.80 -3.65
CA ARG A 134 -4.61 -14.74 -3.58
C ARG A 134 -4.09 -14.74 -2.14
N ALA A 135 -4.74 -14.01 -1.24
CA ALA A 135 -4.42 -13.98 0.18
C ALA A 135 -4.54 -15.37 0.82
N ARG A 136 -5.53 -16.17 0.40
CA ARG A 136 -5.68 -17.57 0.82
C ARG A 136 -4.51 -18.44 0.35
N ASP A 137 -4.10 -18.30 -0.90
CA ASP A 137 -2.97 -19.05 -1.46
C ASP A 137 -1.64 -18.66 -0.80
N LEU A 138 -1.47 -17.37 -0.50
CA LEU A 138 -0.32 -16.85 0.24
C LEU A 138 -0.24 -17.44 1.66
N LEU A 139 -1.36 -17.54 2.38
CA LEU A 139 -1.35 -18.18 3.70
C LEU A 139 -1.03 -19.68 3.63
N ALA A 140 -1.40 -20.34 2.54
CA ALA A 140 -1.12 -21.76 2.35
C ALA A 140 0.37 -22.08 2.12
N SER A 141 1.22 -21.07 1.84
CA SER A 141 2.67 -21.28 1.79
C SER A 141 3.30 -21.43 3.17
N GLU A 142 2.61 -21.01 4.24
CA GLU A 142 3.12 -20.96 5.62
C GLU A 142 4.41 -20.13 5.79
N GLU A 143 4.73 -19.28 4.82
CA GLU A 143 5.87 -18.36 4.87
C GLU A 143 5.47 -17.01 5.50
N PRO A 144 6.44 -16.23 6.02
CA PRO A 144 6.22 -14.82 6.35
C PRO A 144 5.82 -14.04 5.09
N VAL A 145 4.57 -13.56 5.06
CA VAL A 145 4.00 -12.80 3.95
C VAL A 145 3.46 -11.48 4.48
N LEU A 146 3.67 -10.40 3.72
CA LEU A 146 2.95 -9.15 3.93
C LEU A 146 2.31 -8.66 2.62
N MET A 147 1.13 -8.07 2.75
CA MET A 147 0.49 -7.29 1.71
C MET A 147 0.44 -5.84 2.16
N GLY A 148 1.09 -4.94 1.44
CA GLY A 148 1.17 -3.52 1.77
C GLY A 148 0.76 -2.65 0.59
N GLY A 149 0.03 -1.58 0.87
CA GLY A 149 -0.42 -0.69 -0.20
C GLY A 149 -1.48 0.30 0.22
N ASP A 150 -1.93 1.07 -0.77
CA ASP A 150 -3.17 1.84 -0.71
C ASP A 150 -4.35 0.90 -1.04
N TYR A 151 -5.11 0.56 -0.01
CA TYR A 151 -6.28 -0.30 -0.15
C TYR A 151 -7.51 0.47 -0.60
N ASN A 152 -7.53 1.80 -0.63
CA ASN A 152 -8.76 2.56 -0.87
C ASN A 152 -9.94 2.02 -0.04
N ILE A 153 -9.70 1.67 1.23
CA ILE A 153 -10.72 1.19 2.18
C ILE A 153 -10.52 1.92 3.49
N ILE A 154 -11.61 2.44 4.05
CA ILE A 154 -11.71 2.98 5.41
C ILE A 154 -12.35 1.88 6.29
N PRO A 155 -11.57 1.05 7.01
CA PRO A 155 -12.09 -0.16 7.66
C PRO A 155 -13.12 0.12 8.76
N GLN A 156 -12.89 1.17 9.55
CA GLN A 156 -13.72 1.59 10.68
C GLN A 156 -13.96 3.10 10.67
N ASP A 157 -14.93 3.57 11.44
CA ASP A 157 -15.26 5.01 11.49
C ASP A 157 -14.13 5.85 12.11
N GLU A 158 -13.34 5.27 13.02
CA GLU A 158 -12.14 5.91 13.59
C GLU A 158 -11.02 6.14 12.56
N ASP A 159 -11.09 5.47 11.41
CA ASP A 159 -10.15 5.64 10.30
C ASP A 159 -10.48 6.86 9.42
N ALA A 160 -11.47 7.67 9.80
CA ALA A 160 -11.80 8.92 9.13
C ALA A 160 -12.07 10.04 10.14
N ALA A 161 -11.57 11.24 9.88
CA ALA A 161 -11.83 12.40 10.73
C ALA A 161 -13.32 12.79 10.79
N ARG A 162 -14.05 12.55 9.69
CA ARG A 162 -15.48 12.82 9.56
C ARG A 162 -16.18 11.62 8.91
N PRO A 163 -16.40 10.51 9.63
CA PRO A 163 -16.88 9.25 9.05
C PRO A 163 -18.22 9.41 8.32
N ASP A 164 -19.09 10.31 8.79
CA ASP A 164 -20.38 10.58 8.14
C ASP A 164 -20.26 11.08 6.70
N ALA A 165 -19.17 11.79 6.36
CA ALA A 165 -18.93 12.28 5.01
C ALA A 165 -18.60 11.15 4.01
N TRP A 166 -18.19 9.98 4.52
CA TRP A 166 -17.72 8.85 3.71
C TRP A 166 -18.76 7.74 3.56
N ARG A 167 -19.92 7.83 4.24
CA ARG A 167 -20.92 6.74 4.30
C ARG A 167 -21.31 6.17 2.93
N GLU A 168 -21.47 7.04 1.94
CA GLU A 168 -21.85 6.65 0.57
C GLU A 168 -20.65 6.43 -0.37
N ASP A 169 -19.44 6.79 0.09
CA ASP A 169 -18.21 6.68 -0.68
C ASP A 169 -17.77 5.21 -0.81
N ALA A 170 -17.32 4.82 -2.00
CA ALA A 170 -16.80 3.49 -2.30
C ALA A 170 -15.76 2.98 -1.27
N LEU A 171 -15.04 3.86 -0.58
CA LEU A 171 -14.03 3.52 0.43
C LEU A 171 -14.63 3.00 1.75
N ALA A 172 -15.83 3.45 2.15
CA ALA A 172 -16.42 3.13 3.45
C ALA A 172 -17.78 2.41 3.37
N ARG A 173 -18.33 2.22 2.16
CA ARG A 173 -19.57 1.44 1.96
C ARG A 173 -19.51 0.07 2.65
N PRO A 174 -20.64 -0.43 3.19
CA PRO A 174 -20.68 -1.70 3.91
C PRO A 174 -20.07 -2.89 3.16
N GLU A 175 -20.28 -2.98 1.84
CA GLU A 175 -19.78 -4.07 1.01
C GLU A 175 -18.25 -4.04 0.87
N SER A 176 -17.67 -2.85 0.77
CA SER A 176 -16.21 -2.64 0.73
C SER A 176 -15.57 -2.97 2.07
N ARG A 177 -16.16 -2.53 3.18
CA ARG A 177 -15.73 -2.90 4.53
C ARG A 177 -15.86 -4.41 4.76
N ALA A 178 -16.94 -5.03 4.29
CA ALA A 178 -17.15 -6.47 4.39
C ALA A 178 -16.09 -7.25 3.60
N ALA A 179 -15.76 -6.82 2.38
CA ALA A 179 -14.73 -7.45 1.56
C ALA A 179 -13.34 -7.40 2.23
N PHE A 180 -12.96 -6.27 2.81
CA PHE A 180 -11.71 -6.15 3.57
C PHE A 180 -11.70 -7.07 4.80
N ARG A 181 -12.80 -7.10 5.56
CA ARG A 181 -12.93 -8.00 6.72
C ARG A 181 -12.85 -9.48 6.36
N ARG A 182 -13.34 -9.90 5.18
CA ARG A 182 -13.16 -11.28 4.72
C ARG A 182 -11.68 -11.67 4.63
N ILE A 183 -10.83 -10.77 4.13
CA ILE A 183 -9.38 -10.99 4.04
C ILE A 183 -8.77 -11.10 5.43
N LEU A 184 -9.09 -10.18 6.34
CA LEU A 184 -8.63 -10.25 7.74
C LEU A 184 -9.04 -11.57 8.41
N ASN A 185 -10.28 -12.01 8.19
CA ASN A 185 -10.82 -13.24 8.78
C ASN A 185 -10.19 -14.53 8.25
N LEU A 186 -9.35 -14.47 7.19
CA LEU A 186 -8.50 -15.60 6.82
C LEU A 186 -7.37 -15.85 7.83
N GLY A 187 -7.06 -14.86 8.69
CA GLY A 187 -5.96 -14.91 9.65
C GLY A 187 -4.91 -13.83 9.47
N PHE A 188 -5.16 -12.83 8.61
CA PHE A 188 -4.26 -11.68 8.46
C PHE A 188 -4.42 -10.69 9.60
N THR A 189 -3.30 -10.18 10.10
CA THR A 189 -3.25 -9.09 11.09
C THR A 189 -3.03 -7.77 10.38
N GLU A 190 -3.87 -6.77 10.64
CA GLU A 190 -3.58 -5.40 10.19
C GLU A 190 -2.56 -4.76 11.15
N ALA A 191 -1.37 -4.46 10.63
CA ALA A 191 -0.20 -4.13 11.43
C ALA A 191 -0.41 -2.92 12.34
N PHE A 192 -0.97 -1.83 11.79
CA PHE A 192 -1.09 -0.58 12.54
C PHE A 192 -2.10 -0.71 13.68
N ARG A 193 -3.27 -1.31 13.41
CA ARG A 193 -4.30 -1.56 14.43
C ARG A 193 -3.94 -2.65 15.43
N ALA A 194 -2.87 -3.42 15.22
CA ALA A 194 -2.35 -4.32 16.25
C ALA A 194 -1.65 -3.56 17.39
N GLN A 195 -1.11 -2.35 17.13
CA GLN A 195 -0.39 -1.55 18.14
C GLN A 195 -1.10 -0.24 18.51
N VAL A 196 -1.83 0.38 17.58
CA VAL A 196 -2.40 1.73 17.76
C VAL A 196 -3.92 1.69 17.63
N GLN A 197 -4.61 2.10 18.70
CA GLN A 197 -6.07 2.19 18.77
C GLN A 197 -6.56 3.63 18.66
N GLY A 198 -7.76 3.81 18.13
CA GLY A 198 -8.46 5.09 18.15
C GLY A 198 -8.22 5.99 16.93
N PRO A 199 -8.93 7.13 16.90
CA PRO A 199 -8.93 8.07 15.76
C PRO A 199 -7.70 8.99 15.76
N GLY A 200 -7.54 9.76 14.69
CA GLY A 200 -6.49 10.79 14.56
C GLY A 200 -5.22 10.33 13.84
N HIS A 201 -5.17 9.05 13.45
CA HIS A 201 -4.10 8.43 12.69
C HIS A 201 -4.56 8.20 11.25
N TYR A 202 -4.10 9.05 10.34
CA TYR A 202 -4.53 9.04 8.94
C TYR A 202 -3.32 8.92 8.02
N THR A 203 -3.54 8.42 6.81
CA THR A 203 -2.50 8.26 5.80
C THR A 203 -2.77 9.07 4.53
N PHE A 204 -3.97 9.65 4.39
CA PHE A 204 -4.38 10.47 3.25
C PHE A 204 -5.09 11.76 3.66
N TRP A 205 -4.79 12.84 2.94
CA TRP A 205 -5.50 14.12 2.98
C TRP A 205 -5.62 14.72 1.59
N ASP A 206 -6.86 14.92 1.14
CA ASP A 206 -7.19 15.58 -0.12
C ASP A 206 -6.48 16.95 -0.24
N TYR A 207 -6.04 17.31 -1.45
CA TYR A 207 -5.43 18.63 -1.70
C TYR A 207 -6.41 19.79 -1.52
N GLN A 208 -7.71 19.53 -1.64
CA GLN A 208 -8.78 20.50 -1.61
C GLN A 208 -9.23 20.83 -0.18
N ALA A 209 -10.01 21.91 -0.07
CA ALA A 209 -10.69 22.34 1.16
C ALA A 209 -9.80 22.54 2.40
N GLY A 210 -8.47 22.57 2.23
CA GLY A 210 -7.51 22.67 3.31
C GLY A 210 -7.53 21.45 4.25
N ALA A 211 -7.78 20.25 3.72
CA ALA A 211 -7.94 19.02 4.52
C ALA A 211 -6.74 18.77 5.44
N TRP A 212 -5.51 18.97 4.94
CA TRP A 212 -4.29 18.89 5.75
C TRP A 212 -4.31 19.82 6.97
N ASN A 213 -4.59 21.11 6.77
CA ASN A 213 -4.59 22.12 7.85
C ASN A 213 -5.66 21.84 8.92
N LYS A 214 -6.76 21.19 8.53
CA LYS A 214 -7.85 20.80 9.44
C LYS A 214 -7.64 19.42 10.05
N ASN A 215 -6.58 18.70 9.66
CA ASN A 215 -6.38 17.29 9.93
C ASN A 215 -7.60 16.42 9.54
N ASP A 216 -8.28 16.79 8.46
CA ASP A 216 -9.46 16.10 7.91
C ASP A 216 -9.01 14.97 6.98
N GLY A 217 -8.40 13.93 7.57
CA GLY A 217 -7.80 12.81 6.86
C GLY A 217 -8.56 11.50 7.00
N ILE A 218 -8.10 10.51 6.26
CA ILE A 218 -8.53 9.10 6.35
C ILE A 218 -7.32 8.16 6.37
N ARG A 219 -7.49 6.96 6.89
CA ARG A 219 -6.51 5.88 6.86
C ARG A 219 -6.93 4.80 5.87
N ILE A 220 -6.24 4.76 4.75
CA ILE A 220 -6.53 3.85 3.63
C ILE A 220 -5.32 3.05 3.15
N ASP A 221 -4.13 3.38 3.67
CA ASP A 221 -2.90 2.62 3.47
C ASP A 221 -2.74 1.66 4.64
N HIS A 222 -2.47 0.39 4.35
CA HIS A 222 -2.41 -0.67 5.37
C HIS A 222 -1.29 -1.67 5.07
N PHE A 223 -0.86 -2.38 6.12
CA PHE A 223 -0.12 -3.64 6.00
C PHE A 223 -0.95 -4.76 6.58
N LEU A 224 -1.20 -5.81 5.79
CA LEU A 224 -1.78 -7.06 6.23
C LEU A 224 -0.69 -8.12 6.32
N LEU A 225 -0.44 -8.62 7.53
CA LEU A 225 0.63 -9.57 7.84
C LEU A 225 0.05 -10.98 8.01
N SER A 226 0.67 -11.99 7.41
CA SER A 226 0.40 -13.38 7.79
C SER A 226 0.73 -13.60 9.26
N PRO A 227 0.21 -14.66 9.92
CA PRO A 227 0.57 -14.96 11.31
C PRO A 227 2.09 -15.00 11.54
N GLN A 228 2.83 -15.62 10.61
CA GLN A 228 4.28 -15.71 10.65
C GLN A 228 4.96 -14.36 10.54
N ALA A 229 4.46 -13.43 9.73
CA ALA A 229 5.00 -12.08 9.62
C ALA A 229 4.60 -11.20 10.82
N ALA A 230 3.39 -11.38 11.36
CA ALA A 230 2.90 -10.66 12.53
C ALA A 230 3.76 -10.97 13.78
N ASP A 231 4.17 -12.22 13.97
CA ASP A 231 5.08 -12.64 15.05
C ASP A 231 6.47 -11.97 14.97
N LEU A 232 6.87 -11.51 13.78
CA LEU A 232 8.14 -10.81 13.58
C LEU A 232 8.02 -9.30 13.78
N MET A 233 6.80 -8.74 13.85
CA MET A 233 6.60 -7.30 13.92
C MET A 233 7.06 -6.74 15.26
N THR A 234 8.01 -5.81 15.20
CA THR A 234 8.58 -5.14 16.37
C THR A 234 8.03 -3.73 16.55
N ASP A 235 7.72 -3.03 15.45
CA ASP A 235 7.23 -1.65 15.49
C ASP A 235 6.43 -1.30 14.22
N CYS A 236 5.65 -0.23 14.27
CA CYS A 236 4.99 0.36 13.11
C CYS A 236 4.75 1.86 13.29
N GLY A 237 4.62 2.60 12.18
CA GLY A 237 4.42 4.04 12.27
C GLY A 237 3.98 4.69 10.97
N ILE A 238 3.59 5.96 11.07
CA ILE A 238 3.14 6.79 9.96
C ILE A 238 4.03 8.03 9.92
N ASP A 239 4.71 8.27 8.80
CA ASP A 239 5.57 9.44 8.61
C ASP A 239 4.74 10.65 8.17
N LYS A 240 3.83 11.09 9.05
CA LYS A 240 2.82 12.11 8.77
C LYS A 240 3.44 13.46 8.34
N ASP A 241 4.60 13.81 8.88
CA ASP A 241 5.24 15.11 8.63
C ASP A 241 5.65 15.31 7.17
N ILE A 242 5.79 14.23 6.39
CA ILE A 242 6.06 14.30 4.94
C ILE A 242 4.96 15.08 4.20
N ARG A 243 3.71 15.02 4.68
CA ARG A 243 2.57 15.73 4.06
C ARG A 243 2.69 17.25 4.10
N GLY A 244 3.50 17.79 5.02
CA GLY A 244 3.71 19.22 5.21
C GLY A 244 4.88 19.82 4.40
N ARG A 245 5.58 19.01 3.60
CA ARG A 245 6.76 19.43 2.82
C ARG A 245 6.38 20.00 1.45
N ASP A 246 7.38 20.43 0.67
CA ASP A 246 7.16 20.90 -0.70
C ASP A 246 6.76 19.74 -1.63
N LYS A 247 5.81 20.01 -2.54
CA LYS A 247 5.21 19.04 -3.47
C LYS A 247 4.94 17.65 -2.84
N PRO A 248 4.20 17.58 -1.72
CA PRO A 248 3.98 16.32 -1.00
C PRO A 248 2.97 15.46 -1.77
N SER A 249 3.01 14.15 -1.59
CA SER A 249 1.86 13.30 -1.94
C SER A 249 0.67 13.69 -1.06
N ASP A 250 -0.54 13.38 -1.51
CA ASP A 250 -1.77 13.43 -0.72
C ASP A 250 -1.78 12.30 0.32
N HIS A 251 -0.97 11.25 0.08
CA HIS A 251 -0.66 10.22 1.05
C HIS A 251 0.63 10.50 1.84
N VAL A 252 0.85 9.72 2.90
CA VAL A 252 2.12 9.64 3.63
C VAL A 252 2.58 8.20 3.77
N PRO A 253 3.89 7.96 3.97
CA PRO A 253 4.40 6.61 4.20
C PRO A 253 3.82 5.99 5.49
N LEU A 254 3.36 4.75 5.38
CA LEU A 254 3.13 3.83 6.49
C LEU A 254 4.29 2.83 6.50
N TRP A 255 4.82 2.47 7.67
CA TRP A 255 5.91 1.50 7.77
C TRP A 255 5.70 0.51 8.91
N VAL A 256 6.34 -0.65 8.77
CA VAL A 256 6.50 -1.69 9.79
C VAL A 256 7.96 -2.06 9.93
N GLU A 257 8.37 -2.47 11.12
CA GLU A 257 9.65 -3.12 11.37
C GLU A 257 9.42 -4.59 11.70
N LEU A 258 10.10 -5.46 10.96
CA LEU A 258 10.06 -6.91 11.15
C LEU A 258 11.45 -7.43 11.54
N ASN A 259 11.52 -8.31 12.53
CA ASN A 259 12.73 -9.06 12.88
C ASN A 259 12.98 -10.23 11.91
N ALA A 260 13.08 -9.90 10.62
CA ALA A 260 13.23 -10.83 9.52
C ALA A 260 14.66 -10.90 8.97
#